data_AF-A0A4R6LTJ9-F1
#
_entry.id   AF-A0A4R6LTJ9-F1
#
_cell.length_a   1.000
_cell.length_b   1.000
_cell.length_c   1.000
_cell.angle_alpha   90.00
_cell.angle_beta   90.00
_cell.angle_gamma   90.00
#
_symmetry.space_group_name_H-M   'P 1'
#
loop_
_entity.id
_entity.type
_entity.pdbx_description
1 polymer ?
#
loop_
_entity_poly.entity_id
_entity_poly.type
_entity_poly.pdbx_seq_one_letter_code
_entity_poly.pdbx_strand_id
1 'polypeptide(L)'
;MNIRKKALKIIMITVLVLLVVLLLMSRVLILNEFKEIEKNQVENDISLLQMILNQELERINTINGDWAPWDDTYQFINDRNNRYIENNLGDETLKNLDLNFMVFVDSNNNLVYSKQVDLHQQDADSLSKGMLDYLLAKNSKIEFSDNRDYTAGVIIYQDQPYYISFRPILKSEFTGEQNGVLIMGKHLDSHFRSNLAESLNMTVEIKVTDSANKPGSNYKKVPDSSILKDGISQINPINREYIAGDLVVKDLSGNYRLRFRLIEPRNVYAQGLKSLYYLIFVFLLSSALFSFVIFYLLNKTIFIHNDEQQVLLNTIPARIFLKDRDLNYISAKNGFRLLMESIGIIPAI
;
A
#
# COMPACT_ATOMS: atom_id res chain seq x y z
N MET A 1 25.80 13.49 51.38
CA MET A 1 25.68 12.62 50.19
C MET A 1 26.61 13.15 49.10
N ASN A 2 27.66 12.39 48.74
CA ASN A 2 28.76 12.86 47.89
C ASN A 2 28.25 13.50 46.59
N ILE A 3 28.72 14.71 46.29
CA ILE A 3 28.40 15.50 45.08
C ILE A 3 28.45 14.63 43.80
N ARG A 4 29.37 13.65 43.77
CA ARG A 4 29.48 12.60 42.74
C ARG A 4 28.18 11.84 42.45
N LYS A 5 27.49 11.35 43.49
CA LYS A 5 26.23 10.59 43.35
C LYS A 5 25.10 11.49 42.83
N LYS A 6 25.09 12.77 43.21
CA LYS A 6 24.11 13.76 42.72
C LYS A 6 24.35 14.10 41.25
N ALA A 7 25.61 14.33 40.86
CA ALA A 7 25.99 14.59 39.47
C ALA A 7 25.69 13.40 38.55
N LEU A 8 26.09 12.18 38.94
CA LEU A 8 25.78 10.96 38.19
C LEU A 8 24.28 10.75 38.03
N LYS A 9 23.48 10.97 39.08
CA LYS A 9 22.02 10.85 39.00
C LYS A 9 21.41 11.83 37.99
N ILE A 10 21.84 13.09 37.99
CA ILE A 10 21.35 14.10 37.03
C ILE A 10 21.70 13.68 35.60
N ILE A 11 22.95 13.30 35.35
CA ILE A 11 23.40 12.86 34.02
C ILE A 11 22.60 11.65 33.52
N MET A 12 22.42 10.63 34.37
CA MET A 12 21.65 9.43 34.01
C MET A 12 20.19 9.77 33.68
N ILE A 13 19.57 10.68 34.44
CA ILE A 13 18.21 11.16 34.14
C ILE A 13 18.19 11.91 32.81
N THR A 14 19.14 12.82 32.56
CA THR A 14 19.21 13.57 31.30
C THR A 14 19.39 12.64 30.10
N VAL A 15 20.28 11.65 30.19
CA VAL A 15 20.48 10.64 29.13
C VAL A 15 19.20 9.83 28.92
N LEU A 16 18.53 9.42 29.99
CA LEU A 16 17.27 8.67 29.91
C LEU A 16 16.17 9.49 29.23
N VAL A 17 16.01 10.77 29.59
CA VAL A 17 15.03 11.68 28.98
C VAL A 17 15.35 11.87 27.49
N LEU A 18 16.61 12.14 27.15
CA LEU A 18 17.04 12.27 25.77
C LEU A 18 16.75 11.01 24.95
N LEU A 19 17.07 9.83 25.51
CA LEU A 19 16.80 8.55 24.87
C LEU A 19 15.30 8.33 24.64
N VAL A 20 14.46 8.62 25.62
CA VAL A 20 12.99 8.53 25.46
C VAL A 20 12.50 9.45 24.34
N VAL A 21 12.97 10.71 24.30
CA VAL A 21 12.59 11.68 23.25
C VAL A 21 13.02 11.18 21.87
N LEU A 22 14.27 10.72 21.74
CA LEU A 22 14.80 10.18 20.47
C LEU A 22 14.03 8.95 20.01
N LEU A 23 13.67 8.04 20.91
CA LEU A 23 12.88 6.85 20.58
C LEU A 23 11.46 7.18 20.15
N LEU A 24 10.81 8.15 20.82
CA LEU A 24 9.48 8.61 20.42
C LEU A 24 9.51 9.28 19.05
N MET A 25 10.48 10.17 18.81
CA MET A 25 10.66 10.82 17.50
C MET A 25 10.94 9.79 16.40
N SER A 26 11.89 8.88 16.62
CA SER A 26 12.24 7.83 15.67
C SER A 26 11.04 6.94 15.32
N ARG A 27 10.28 6.52 16.33
CA ARG A 27 9.07 5.71 16.11
C ARG A 27 8.03 6.44 15.25
N VAL A 28 7.81 7.72 15.49
CA VAL A 28 6.82 8.51 14.74
C VAL A 28 7.29 8.75 13.30
N LEU A 29 8.53 9.20 13.11
CA LEU A 29 9.05 9.53 11.78
C LEU A 29 9.17 8.27 10.91
N ILE A 30 9.90 7.25 11.39
CA ILE A 30 10.21 6.05 10.61
C ILE A 30 8.93 5.27 10.29
N LEU A 31 8.10 4.95 11.29
CA LEU A 31 6.94 4.10 11.04
C LEU A 31 5.87 4.78 10.18
N ASN A 32 5.76 6.12 10.22
CA ASN A 32 4.83 6.82 9.34
C ASN A 32 5.34 6.83 7.90
N GLU A 33 6.64 7.06 7.67
CA GLU A 33 7.24 6.95 6.33
C GLU A 33 7.05 5.56 5.73
N PHE A 34 7.35 4.50 6.48
CA PHE A 34 7.15 3.12 5.99
C PHE A 34 5.67 2.80 5.71
N LYS A 35 4.72 3.34 6.48
CA LYS A 35 3.29 3.18 6.19
C LYS A 35 2.87 3.91 4.91
N GLU A 36 3.38 5.12 4.68
CA GLU A 36 3.08 5.85 3.44
C GLU A 36 3.71 5.17 2.23
N ILE A 37 4.94 4.65 2.34
CA ILE A 37 5.58 3.84 1.28
C ILE A 37 4.74 2.59 0.99
N GLU A 38 4.34 1.85 2.02
CA GLU A 38 3.48 0.66 1.89
C GLU A 38 2.15 1.01 1.21
N LYS A 39 1.52 2.12 1.61
CA LYS A 39 0.28 2.58 0.99
C LYS A 39 0.47 2.95 -0.47
N ASN A 40 1.53 3.68 -0.81
CA ASN A 40 1.83 4.06 -2.20
C ASN A 40 2.08 2.82 -3.08
N GLN A 41 2.72 1.79 -2.52
CA GLN A 41 2.89 0.51 -3.20
C GLN A 41 1.53 -0.13 -3.53
N VAL A 42 0.64 -0.26 -2.54
CA VAL A 42 -0.71 -0.81 -2.76
C VAL A 42 -1.52 0.07 -3.73
N GLU A 43 -1.38 1.40 -3.70
CA GLU A 43 -2.02 2.30 -4.69
C GLU A 43 -1.53 2.02 -6.12
N ASN A 44 -0.24 1.73 -6.32
CA ASN A 44 0.30 1.34 -7.61
C ASN A 44 -0.21 -0.04 -8.04
N ASP A 45 -0.28 -1.00 -7.13
CA ASP A 45 -0.74 -2.36 -7.42
C ASP A 45 -2.23 -2.39 -7.78
N ILE A 46 -3.05 -1.54 -7.14
CA ILE A 46 -4.45 -1.30 -7.55
C ILE A 46 -4.52 -0.69 -8.96
N SER A 47 -3.63 0.25 -9.27
CA SER A 47 -3.61 0.90 -10.59
C SER A 47 -3.19 -0.09 -11.68
N LEU A 48 -2.23 -0.97 -11.39
CA LEU A 48 -1.81 -2.08 -12.26
C LEU A 48 -2.97 -3.07 -12.48
N LEU A 49 -3.65 -3.47 -11.41
CA LEU A 49 -4.85 -4.31 -11.49
C LEU A 49 -5.89 -3.68 -12.42
N GLN A 50 -6.23 -2.40 -12.21
CA GLN A 50 -7.20 -1.71 -13.06
C GLN A 50 -6.75 -1.70 -14.52
N MET A 51 -5.47 -1.45 -14.81
CA MET A 51 -4.94 -1.49 -16.17
C MET A 51 -5.14 -2.87 -16.82
N ILE A 52 -4.80 -3.96 -16.12
CA ILE A 52 -5.00 -5.34 -16.64
C ILE A 52 -6.47 -5.63 -16.89
N LEU A 53 -7.35 -5.27 -15.94
CA LEU A 53 -8.79 -5.46 -16.09
C LEU A 53 -9.34 -4.71 -17.32
N ASN A 54 -8.87 -3.49 -17.57
CA ASN A 54 -9.24 -2.74 -18.77
C ASN A 54 -8.73 -3.37 -20.05
N GLN A 55 -7.47 -3.83 -20.07
CA GLN A 55 -6.89 -4.49 -21.24
C GLN A 55 -7.69 -5.73 -21.63
N GLU A 56 -8.15 -6.51 -20.66
CA GLU A 56 -8.97 -7.68 -20.95
C GLU A 56 -10.36 -7.31 -21.52
N LEU A 57 -10.99 -6.26 -20.99
CA LEU A 57 -12.27 -5.78 -21.51
C LEU A 57 -12.12 -5.16 -22.91
N GLU A 58 -11.05 -4.41 -23.15
CA GLU A 58 -10.68 -3.90 -24.48
C GLU A 58 -10.45 -5.06 -25.45
N ARG A 59 -9.75 -6.12 -25.04
CA ARG A 59 -9.51 -7.31 -25.88
C ARG A 59 -10.82 -7.92 -26.37
N ILE A 60 -11.78 -8.15 -25.48
CA ILE A 60 -13.11 -8.68 -25.83
C ILE A 60 -13.83 -7.72 -26.78
N ASN A 61 -13.74 -6.42 -26.52
CA ASN A 61 -14.35 -5.40 -27.37
C ASN A 61 -13.72 -5.30 -28.76
N THR A 62 -12.40 -5.49 -28.89
CA THR A 62 -11.68 -5.55 -30.16
C THR A 62 -12.07 -6.79 -30.95
N ILE A 63 -12.11 -7.97 -30.31
CA ILE A 63 -12.57 -9.20 -30.97
C ILE A 63 -13.99 -9.02 -31.50
N ASN A 64 -14.91 -8.46 -30.69
CA ASN A 64 -16.26 -8.18 -31.15
C ASN A 64 -16.26 -7.16 -32.32
N GLY A 65 -15.36 -6.18 -32.28
CA GLY A 65 -15.21 -5.15 -33.32
C GLY A 65 -14.70 -5.70 -34.64
N ASP A 66 -13.95 -6.80 -34.61
CA ASP A 66 -13.50 -7.49 -35.81
C ASP A 66 -14.60 -8.39 -36.38
N TRP A 67 -15.40 -9.05 -35.53
CA TRP A 67 -16.43 -10.02 -35.94
C TRP A 67 -17.76 -9.41 -36.37
N ALA A 68 -18.22 -8.37 -35.68
CA ALA A 68 -19.52 -7.74 -35.93
C ALA A 68 -19.68 -7.14 -37.35
N PRO A 69 -18.66 -6.52 -37.96
CA PRO A 69 -18.80 -5.91 -39.28
C PRO A 69 -18.54 -6.88 -40.43
N TRP A 70 -18.39 -8.20 -40.26
CA TRP A 70 -18.18 -9.08 -41.42
C TRP A 70 -19.44 -9.18 -42.29
N ASP A 71 -19.26 -9.13 -43.61
CA ASP A 71 -20.36 -9.34 -44.55
C ASP A 71 -21.07 -10.69 -44.34
N ASP A 72 -20.31 -11.73 -43.99
CA ASP A 72 -20.85 -13.05 -43.63
C ASP A 72 -21.68 -13.01 -42.34
N THR A 73 -21.25 -12.25 -41.33
CA THR A 73 -22.01 -12.02 -40.09
C THR A 73 -23.30 -11.26 -40.39
N TYR A 74 -23.22 -10.21 -41.22
CA TYR A 74 -24.37 -9.45 -41.66
C TYR A 74 -25.38 -10.33 -42.40
N GLN A 75 -24.92 -11.18 -43.31
CA GLN A 75 -25.75 -12.11 -44.06
C GLN A 75 -26.39 -13.16 -43.13
N PHE A 76 -25.61 -13.70 -42.17
CA PHE A 76 -26.07 -14.71 -41.22
C PHE A 76 -27.28 -14.25 -40.39
N ILE A 77 -27.36 -12.97 -40.02
CA ILE A 77 -28.54 -12.43 -39.33
C ILE A 77 -29.82 -12.59 -40.17
N ASN A 78 -29.72 -12.50 -41.49
CA ASN A 78 -30.86 -12.58 -42.39
C ASN A 78 -31.23 -14.03 -42.75
N ASP A 79 -30.25 -14.87 -43.09
CA ASP A 79 -30.50 -16.18 -43.68
C ASP A 79 -30.33 -17.35 -42.71
N ARG A 80 -29.73 -17.11 -41.53
CA ARG A 80 -29.45 -18.12 -40.50
C ARG A 80 -28.72 -19.34 -41.05
N ASN A 81 -27.83 -19.12 -42.03
CA ASN A 81 -27.23 -20.22 -42.76
C ASN A 81 -26.36 -21.11 -41.84
N ASN A 82 -26.58 -22.44 -41.90
CA ASN A 82 -25.83 -23.41 -41.11
C ASN A 82 -24.33 -23.40 -41.41
N ARG A 83 -23.93 -23.02 -42.63
CA ARG A 83 -22.53 -22.95 -43.03
C ARG A 83 -21.74 -21.96 -42.15
N TYR A 84 -22.33 -20.82 -41.81
CA TYR A 84 -21.70 -19.85 -40.91
C TYR A 84 -21.49 -20.45 -39.51
N ILE A 85 -22.48 -21.19 -39.00
CA ILE A 85 -22.39 -21.85 -37.69
C ILE A 85 -21.26 -22.90 -37.70
N GLU A 86 -21.25 -23.78 -38.70
CA GLU A 86 -20.25 -24.86 -38.83
C GLU A 86 -18.83 -24.33 -39.00
N ASN A 87 -18.65 -23.25 -39.78
CA ASN A 87 -17.33 -22.71 -40.11
C ASN A 87 -16.77 -21.78 -39.03
N ASN A 88 -17.63 -21.02 -38.32
CA ASN A 88 -17.17 -19.95 -37.44
C ASN A 88 -17.53 -20.17 -35.96
N LEU A 89 -18.62 -20.85 -35.64
CA LEU A 89 -19.19 -20.90 -34.28
C LEU A 89 -18.98 -22.25 -33.57
N GLY A 90 -17.92 -22.97 -33.95
CA GLY A 90 -17.46 -24.17 -33.26
C GLY A 90 -16.86 -23.86 -31.88
N ASP A 91 -16.83 -24.86 -31.00
CA ASP A 91 -16.36 -24.69 -29.61
C ASP A 91 -14.92 -24.19 -29.54
N GLU A 92 -14.05 -24.71 -30.42
CA GLU A 92 -12.65 -24.31 -30.51
C GLU A 92 -12.50 -22.83 -30.89
N THR A 93 -13.44 -22.25 -31.64
CA THR A 93 -13.39 -20.81 -31.93
C THR A 93 -13.55 -20.00 -30.65
N LEU A 94 -14.57 -20.28 -29.83
CA LEU A 94 -14.80 -19.54 -28.59
C LEU A 94 -13.67 -19.78 -27.58
N LYS A 95 -13.12 -20.99 -27.51
CA LYS A 95 -11.94 -21.29 -26.68
C LYS A 95 -10.70 -20.50 -27.13
N ASN A 96 -10.45 -20.43 -28.44
CA ASN A 96 -9.31 -19.67 -28.99
C ASN A 96 -9.48 -18.16 -28.79
N LEU A 97 -10.71 -17.66 -28.85
CA LEU A 97 -11.03 -16.27 -28.54
C LEU A 97 -11.08 -15.99 -27.03
N ASP A 98 -11.02 -17.04 -26.20
CA ASP A 98 -11.14 -16.97 -24.74
C ASP A 98 -12.43 -16.23 -24.33
N LEU A 99 -13.55 -16.72 -24.86
CA LEU A 99 -14.92 -16.23 -24.65
C LEU A 99 -15.81 -17.37 -24.16
N ASN A 100 -16.72 -17.07 -23.23
CA ASN A 100 -17.70 -18.06 -22.78
C ASN A 100 -18.93 -18.09 -23.66
N PHE A 101 -19.31 -16.97 -24.30
CA PHE A 101 -20.46 -16.97 -25.19
C PHE A 101 -20.41 -15.89 -26.27
N MET A 102 -21.16 -16.17 -27.35
CA MET A 102 -21.52 -15.23 -28.41
C MET A 102 -23.03 -15.30 -28.63
N VAL A 103 -23.69 -14.14 -28.71
CA VAL A 103 -25.13 -14.02 -28.96
C VAL A 103 -25.36 -13.06 -30.13
N PHE A 104 -26.09 -13.54 -31.12
CA PHE A 104 -26.45 -12.83 -32.34
C PHE A 104 -27.93 -12.42 -32.25
N VAL A 105 -28.17 -11.12 -32.32
CA VAL A 105 -29.50 -10.53 -32.17
C VAL A 105 -29.83 -9.74 -33.43
N ASP A 106 -31.07 -9.84 -33.94
CA ASP A 106 -31.52 -9.07 -35.10
C ASP A 106 -31.89 -7.62 -34.74
N SER A 107 -32.21 -6.79 -35.75
CA SER A 107 -32.60 -5.37 -35.54
C SER A 107 -33.89 -5.19 -34.74
N ASN A 108 -34.69 -6.25 -34.56
CA ASN A 108 -35.91 -6.25 -33.74
C ASN A 108 -35.65 -6.77 -32.31
N ASN A 109 -34.38 -6.94 -31.92
CA ASN A 109 -33.96 -7.50 -30.65
C ASN A 109 -34.38 -8.98 -30.42
N ASN A 110 -34.60 -9.75 -31.50
CA ASN A 110 -34.85 -11.19 -31.39
C ASN A 110 -33.55 -11.98 -31.48
N LEU A 111 -33.48 -13.07 -30.72
CA LEU A 111 -32.39 -14.03 -30.82
C LEU A 111 -32.37 -14.69 -32.21
N VAL A 112 -31.23 -14.55 -32.90
CA VAL A 112 -30.94 -15.28 -34.14
C VAL A 112 -30.21 -16.58 -33.80
N TYR A 113 -29.15 -16.49 -33.01
CA TYR A 113 -28.34 -17.61 -32.58
C TYR A 113 -27.56 -17.28 -31.30
N SER A 114 -27.27 -18.29 -30.49
CA SER A 114 -26.37 -18.16 -29.35
C SER A 114 -25.49 -19.40 -29.23
N LYS A 115 -24.22 -19.17 -28.92
CA LYS A 115 -23.27 -20.23 -28.56
C LYS A 115 -22.70 -19.94 -27.18
N GLN A 116 -22.62 -20.96 -26.34
CA GLN A 116 -21.88 -20.94 -25.10
C GLN A 116 -20.85 -22.07 -25.13
N VAL A 117 -19.72 -21.87 -24.47
CA VAL A 117 -18.75 -22.91 -24.13
C VAL A 117 -18.36 -22.78 -22.66
N ASP A 118 -18.12 -23.93 -22.02
CA ASP A 118 -17.28 -23.96 -20.84
C ASP A 118 -15.82 -23.99 -21.32
N LEU A 119 -15.00 -23.04 -20.87
CA LEU A 119 -13.59 -22.95 -21.26
C LEU A 119 -12.74 -24.05 -20.58
N HIS A 120 -13.30 -24.73 -19.58
CA HIS A 120 -12.62 -25.70 -18.73
C HIS A 120 -13.25 -27.10 -18.75
N GLN A 121 -14.46 -27.26 -19.30
CA GLN A 121 -15.12 -28.56 -19.48
C GLN A 121 -15.50 -28.81 -20.95
N GLN A 122 -15.62 -30.08 -21.34
CA GLN A 122 -16.02 -30.46 -22.70
C GLN A 122 -17.52 -30.32 -22.95
N ASP A 123 -18.34 -30.32 -21.90
CA ASP A 123 -19.79 -30.20 -22.02
C ASP A 123 -20.21 -28.72 -21.91
N ALA A 124 -20.48 -28.12 -23.06
CA ALA A 124 -21.06 -26.80 -23.13
C ALA A 124 -22.59 -26.89 -23.15
N ASP A 125 -23.23 -26.54 -22.03
CA ASP A 125 -24.67 -26.25 -22.04
C ASP A 125 -24.97 -24.99 -22.87
N SER A 126 -26.13 -24.98 -23.52
CA SER A 126 -26.65 -23.77 -24.15
C SER A 126 -26.84 -22.64 -23.14
N LEU A 127 -26.68 -21.38 -23.58
CA LEU A 127 -26.96 -20.21 -22.75
C LEU A 127 -28.33 -20.32 -22.08
N SER A 128 -28.35 -20.26 -20.75
CA SER A 128 -29.61 -20.38 -20.02
C SER A 128 -30.62 -19.33 -20.49
N LYS A 129 -31.90 -19.70 -20.57
CA LYS A 129 -32.96 -18.77 -21.00
C LYS A 129 -32.96 -17.47 -20.19
N GLY A 130 -32.71 -17.55 -18.88
CA GLY A 130 -32.65 -16.37 -18.01
C GLY A 130 -31.48 -15.42 -18.35
N MET A 131 -30.33 -15.95 -18.75
CA MET A 131 -29.20 -15.12 -19.21
C MET A 131 -29.52 -14.46 -20.55
N LEU A 132 -30.11 -15.20 -21.49
CA LEU A 132 -30.56 -14.64 -22.78
C LEU A 132 -31.56 -13.49 -22.57
N ASP A 133 -32.61 -13.71 -21.77
CA ASP A 133 -33.61 -12.69 -21.47
C ASP A 133 -32.98 -11.45 -20.81
N TYR A 134 -32.01 -11.64 -19.91
CA TYR A 134 -31.25 -10.55 -19.29
C TYR A 134 -30.42 -9.75 -20.31
N LEU A 135 -29.73 -10.43 -21.22
CA LEU A 135 -28.91 -9.80 -22.27
C LEU A 135 -29.76 -9.02 -23.26
N LEU A 136 -30.87 -9.59 -23.72
CA LEU A 136 -31.81 -8.92 -24.63
C LEU A 136 -32.46 -7.70 -23.97
N ALA A 137 -32.81 -7.78 -22.69
CA ALA A 137 -33.32 -6.64 -21.94
C ALA A 137 -32.28 -5.52 -21.77
N LYS A 138 -30.99 -5.86 -21.61
CA LYS A 138 -29.91 -4.88 -21.61
C LYS A 138 -29.71 -4.26 -22.99
N ASN A 139 -29.65 -5.07 -24.04
CA ASN A 139 -29.47 -4.63 -25.42
C ASN A 139 -30.54 -3.62 -25.85
N SER A 140 -31.79 -3.84 -25.47
CA SER A 140 -32.91 -2.94 -25.78
C SER A 140 -32.78 -1.50 -25.23
N LYS A 141 -31.85 -1.27 -24.30
CA LYS A 141 -31.58 0.03 -23.67
C LYS A 141 -30.30 0.68 -24.19
N ILE A 142 -29.59 0.02 -25.10
CA ILE A 142 -28.34 0.51 -25.68
C ILE A 142 -28.69 1.27 -26.96
N GLU A 143 -28.24 2.51 -27.04
CA GLU A 143 -28.33 3.34 -28.24
C GLU A 143 -26.92 3.53 -28.79
N PHE A 144 -26.69 3.14 -30.03
CA PHE A 144 -25.42 3.35 -30.72
C PHE A 144 -25.47 4.69 -31.47
N SER A 145 -24.54 5.58 -31.16
CA SER A 145 -24.47 6.93 -31.72
C SER A 145 -23.96 6.94 -33.17
N ASP A 146 -23.16 5.94 -33.55
CA ASP A 146 -22.62 5.75 -34.90
C ASP A 146 -22.36 4.27 -35.22
N ASN A 147 -21.89 3.99 -36.45
CA ASN A 147 -21.63 2.64 -36.95
C ASN A 147 -20.42 1.92 -36.32
N ARG A 148 -19.53 2.64 -35.63
CA ARG A 148 -18.36 2.08 -34.93
C ARG A 148 -18.50 2.09 -33.41
N ASP A 149 -19.57 2.71 -32.92
CA ASP A 149 -19.92 2.79 -31.52
C ASP A 149 -20.08 1.40 -30.91
N TYR A 150 -19.93 1.33 -29.59
CA TYR A 150 -19.99 0.10 -28.84
C TYR A 150 -20.36 0.38 -27.39
N THR A 151 -20.91 -0.63 -26.73
CA THR A 151 -21.06 -0.64 -25.28
C THR A 151 -20.29 -1.82 -24.72
N ALA A 152 -19.30 -1.56 -23.88
CA ALA A 152 -18.52 -2.60 -23.20
C ALA A 152 -18.41 -2.31 -21.71
N GLY A 153 -18.43 -3.36 -20.89
CA GLY A 153 -18.41 -3.19 -19.44
C GLY A 153 -18.54 -4.51 -18.68
N VAL A 154 -18.90 -4.37 -17.42
CA VAL A 154 -19.19 -5.48 -16.52
C VAL A 154 -20.70 -5.63 -16.38
N ILE A 155 -21.20 -6.87 -16.43
CA ILE A 155 -22.55 -7.22 -15.99
C ILE A 155 -22.45 -8.24 -14.85
N ILE A 156 -23.51 -8.29 -14.04
CA ILE A 156 -23.64 -9.28 -12.97
C ILE A 156 -24.96 -10.00 -13.17
N TYR A 157 -24.90 -11.30 -13.39
CA TYR A 157 -26.06 -12.18 -13.54
C TYR A 157 -25.97 -13.30 -12.51
N GLN A 158 -26.98 -13.47 -11.66
CA GLN A 158 -26.99 -14.47 -10.57
C GLN A 158 -25.71 -14.47 -9.72
N ASP A 159 -25.26 -13.29 -9.30
CA ASP A 159 -24.02 -13.08 -8.54
C ASP A 159 -22.73 -13.52 -9.23
N GLN A 160 -22.79 -13.78 -10.54
CA GLN A 160 -21.64 -14.07 -11.39
C GLN A 160 -21.30 -12.85 -12.25
N PRO A 161 -20.07 -12.31 -12.14
CA PRO A 161 -19.64 -11.17 -12.95
C PRO A 161 -19.13 -11.62 -14.32
N TYR A 162 -19.50 -10.89 -15.36
CA TYR A 162 -19.02 -11.11 -16.73
C TYR A 162 -18.51 -9.81 -17.33
N TYR A 163 -17.42 -9.90 -18.10
CA TYR A 163 -17.15 -8.90 -19.12
C TYR A 163 -18.05 -9.11 -20.33
N ILE A 164 -18.51 -8.01 -20.90
CA ILE A 164 -19.41 -8.02 -22.04
C ILE A 164 -19.10 -6.88 -23.00
N SER A 165 -19.26 -7.14 -24.30
CA SER A 165 -19.25 -6.15 -25.35
C SER A 165 -20.49 -6.32 -26.23
N PHE A 166 -21.11 -5.19 -26.59
CA PHE A 166 -22.22 -5.06 -27.52
C PHE A 166 -21.74 -4.22 -28.71
N ARG A 167 -21.87 -4.75 -29.92
CA ARG A 167 -21.50 -4.04 -31.14
C ARG A 167 -22.54 -4.20 -32.25
N PRO A 168 -22.85 -3.13 -32.99
CA PRO A 168 -23.78 -3.21 -34.12
C PRO A 168 -23.20 -4.10 -35.22
N ILE A 169 -24.05 -4.96 -35.80
CA ILE A 169 -23.69 -5.79 -36.95
C ILE A 169 -23.89 -4.97 -38.22
N LEU A 170 -22.81 -4.83 -38.99
CA LEU A 170 -22.73 -4.00 -40.20
C LEU A 170 -21.96 -4.77 -41.28
N LYS A 171 -21.85 -4.18 -42.47
CA LYS A 171 -20.98 -4.71 -43.54
C LYS A 171 -19.52 -4.32 -43.32
N SER A 172 -18.59 -4.99 -44.02
CA SER A 172 -17.14 -4.87 -43.78
C SER A 172 -16.60 -3.44 -43.91
N GLU A 173 -17.26 -2.62 -44.72
CA GLU A 173 -16.91 -1.21 -44.92
C GLU A 173 -17.56 -0.26 -43.88
N PHE A 174 -18.22 -0.79 -42.85
CA PHE A 174 -19.07 -0.04 -41.90
C PHE A 174 -20.17 0.78 -42.59
N THR A 175 -20.64 0.29 -43.73
CA THR A 175 -21.72 0.87 -44.52
C THR A 175 -23.01 0.08 -44.35
N GLY A 176 -24.13 0.69 -44.74
CA GLY A 176 -25.46 0.10 -44.63
C GLY A 176 -26.13 0.37 -43.29
N GLU A 177 -27.35 -0.14 -43.17
CA GLU A 177 -28.13 -0.07 -41.94
C GLU A 177 -27.64 -1.11 -40.94
N GLN A 178 -27.76 -0.81 -39.65
CA GLN A 178 -27.43 -1.75 -38.59
C GLN A 178 -28.39 -2.94 -38.66
N ASN A 179 -27.84 -4.14 -38.85
CA ASN A 179 -28.59 -5.39 -38.99
C ASN A 179 -28.51 -6.22 -37.72
N GLY A 180 -28.76 -5.59 -36.57
CA GLY A 180 -28.72 -6.24 -35.26
C GLY A 180 -27.45 -5.97 -34.46
N VAL A 181 -27.20 -6.80 -33.44
CA VAL A 181 -26.13 -6.63 -32.46
C VAL A 181 -25.44 -7.96 -32.18
N LEU A 182 -24.11 -7.94 -32.19
CA LEU A 182 -23.27 -9.04 -31.70
C LEU A 182 -22.86 -8.77 -30.26
N ILE A 183 -23.19 -9.72 -29.40
CA ILE A 183 -22.90 -9.69 -27.98
C ILE A 183 -21.88 -10.78 -27.67
N MET A 184 -20.73 -10.40 -27.12
CA MET A 184 -19.70 -11.34 -26.66
C MET A 184 -19.49 -11.20 -25.17
N GLY A 185 -19.27 -12.31 -24.47
CA GLY A 185 -19.02 -12.26 -23.03
C GLY A 185 -18.05 -13.32 -22.52
N LYS A 186 -17.38 -12.93 -21.42
CA LYS A 186 -16.43 -13.75 -20.68
C LYS A 186 -16.76 -13.71 -19.19
N HIS A 187 -16.81 -14.88 -18.57
CA HIS A 187 -17.05 -15.05 -17.15
C HIS A 187 -15.78 -14.72 -16.38
N LEU A 188 -15.92 -13.87 -15.36
CA LEU A 188 -14.85 -13.53 -14.41
C LEU A 188 -14.84 -14.58 -13.28
N ASP A 189 -14.54 -15.81 -13.64
CA ASP A 189 -14.64 -16.98 -12.79
C ASP A 189 -13.40 -17.19 -11.89
N SER A 190 -13.31 -18.37 -11.25
CA SER A 190 -12.16 -18.73 -10.44
C SER A 190 -10.87 -18.90 -11.24
N HIS A 191 -10.94 -19.29 -12.52
CA HIS A 191 -9.77 -19.43 -13.37
C HIS A 191 -9.23 -18.06 -13.80
N PHE A 192 -10.11 -17.14 -14.18
CA PHE A 192 -9.77 -15.74 -14.42
C PHE A 192 -9.06 -15.13 -13.19
N ARG A 193 -9.63 -15.33 -12.00
CA ARG A 193 -9.02 -14.88 -10.74
C ARG A 193 -7.63 -15.48 -10.51
N SER A 194 -7.45 -16.77 -10.75
CA SER A 194 -6.16 -17.45 -10.56
C SER A 194 -5.11 -16.92 -11.54
N ASN A 195 -5.45 -16.74 -12.81
CA ASN A 195 -4.55 -16.18 -13.83
C ASN A 195 -4.14 -14.74 -13.47
N LEU A 196 -5.09 -13.96 -12.96
CA LEU A 196 -4.83 -12.61 -12.47
C LEU A 196 -3.90 -12.61 -11.24
N ALA A 197 -4.14 -13.51 -10.29
CA ALA A 197 -3.29 -13.67 -9.11
C ALA A 197 -1.85 -14.10 -9.45
N GLU A 198 -1.69 -15.00 -10.43
CA GLU A 198 -0.38 -15.43 -10.93
C GLU A 198 0.35 -14.29 -11.66
N SER A 199 -0.35 -13.58 -12.55
CA SER A 199 0.22 -12.45 -13.31
C SER A 199 0.69 -11.31 -12.41
N LEU A 200 -0.03 -11.08 -11.30
CA LEU A 200 0.28 -10.03 -10.35
C LEU A 200 1.17 -10.50 -9.18
N ASN A 201 1.41 -11.80 -9.04
CA ASN A 201 2.09 -12.41 -7.88
C ASN A 201 1.49 -11.96 -6.53
N MET A 202 0.16 -11.88 -6.44
CA MET A 202 -0.57 -11.44 -5.24
C MET A 202 -1.90 -12.18 -5.12
N THR A 203 -2.46 -12.21 -3.90
CA THR A 203 -3.78 -12.81 -3.70
C THR A 203 -4.86 -11.82 -4.12
N VAL A 204 -5.71 -12.23 -5.06
CA VAL A 204 -6.84 -11.45 -5.54
C VAL A 204 -8.14 -12.16 -5.18
N GLU A 205 -9.04 -11.46 -4.48
CA GLU A 205 -10.41 -11.90 -4.30
C GLU A 205 -11.34 -11.09 -5.22
N ILE A 206 -12.31 -11.77 -5.84
CA ILE A 206 -13.37 -11.13 -6.62
C ILE A 206 -14.69 -11.36 -5.87
N LYS A 207 -15.40 -10.28 -5.54
CA LYS A 207 -16.68 -10.34 -4.84
C LYS A 207 -17.70 -9.42 -5.50
N VAL A 208 -18.89 -9.96 -5.70
CA VAL A 208 -20.08 -9.17 -6.01
C VAL A 208 -20.59 -8.57 -4.70
N THR A 209 -20.93 -7.27 -4.72
CA THR A 209 -21.51 -6.55 -3.60
C THR A 209 -22.86 -5.97 -3.99
N ASP A 210 -23.80 -5.95 -3.05
CA ASP A 210 -25.16 -5.42 -3.26
C ASP A 210 -25.27 -3.89 -3.16
N SER A 211 -24.13 -3.19 -3.16
CA SER A 211 -24.13 -1.74 -3.02
C SER A 211 -24.47 -1.08 -4.36
N ALA A 212 -25.71 -0.65 -4.54
CA ALA A 212 -26.10 0.23 -5.64
C ALA A 212 -25.32 1.57 -5.60
N ASN A 213 -24.97 2.02 -4.40
CA ASN A 213 -24.31 3.30 -4.17
C ASN A 213 -22.80 3.16 -4.00
N LYS A 214 -22.09 4.28 -4.19
CA LYS A 214 -20.66 4.40 -3.88
C LYS A 214 -20.43 3.94 -2.42
N PRO A 215 -19.61 2.90 -2.17
CA PRO A 215 -19.24 2.53 -0.81
C PRO A 215 -18.54 3.74 -0.15
N GLY A 216 -18.72 3.91 1.17
CA GLY A 216 -18.60 5.16 1.98
C GLY A 216 -17.47 6.20 1.70
N SER A 217 -17.32 7.19 2.59
CA SER A 217 -16.48 8.38 2.36
C SER A 217 -14.97 8.13 2.17
N ASN A 218 -14.47 6.93 2.46
CA ASN A 218 -13.03 6.63 2.50
C ASN A 218 -12.47 6.12 1.17
N TYR A 219 -13.29 6.06 0.12
CA TYR A 219 -12.86 5.63 -1.21
C TYR A 219 -12.28 6.80 -2.01
N LYS A 220 -11.05 6.64 -2.48
CA LYS A 220 -10.40 7.55 -3.43
C LYS A 220 -10.77 7.17 -4.86
N LYS A 221 -10.82 8.14 -5.76
CA LYS A 221 -10.94 7.86 -7.20
C LYS A 221 -9.59 7.33 -7.70
N VAL A 222 -9.60 6.22 -8.41
CA VAL A 222 -8.42 5.74 -9.13
C VAL A 222 -8.36 6.49 -10.46
N PRO A 223 -7.18 6.93 -10.94
CA PRO A 223 -7.06 7.64 -12.21
C PRO A 223 -7.84 6.95 -13.35
N ASP A 224 -8.56 7.75 -14.14
CA ASP A 224 -9.48 7.21 -15.15
C ASP A 224 -8.74 6.39 -16.22
N SER A 225 -9.35 5.26 -16.55
CA SER A 225 -8.96 4.36 -17.64
C SER A 225 -10.04 4.34 -18.74
N SER A 226 -9.71 3.82 -19.92
CA SER A 226 -10.54 3.94 -21.14
C SER A 226 -11.96 3.38 -21.00
N ILE A 227 -12.14 2.13 -20.57
CA ILE A 227 -13.47 1.47 -20.52
C ILE A 227 -14.04 1.38 -19.10
N LEU A 228 -13.29 0.83 -18.13
CA LEU A 228 -13.72 0.76 -16.71
C LEU A 228 -13.53 2.12 -16.04
N LYS A 229 -14.40 3.07 -16.37
CA LYS A 229 -14.36 4.44 -15.84
C LYS A 229 -14.77 4.47 -14.36
N ASP A 230 -14.24 5.47 -13.64
CA ASP A 230 -14.61 5.77 -12.25
C ASP A 230 -14.40 4.63 -11.23
N GLY A 231 -13.36 3.82 -11.42
CA GLY A 231 -12.87 2.91 -10.39
C GLY A 231 -12.58 3.68 -9.10
N ILE A 232 -12.97 3.10 -7.97
CA ILE A 232 -12.69 3.68 -6.66
C ILE A 232 -11.92 2.69 -5.81
N SER A 233 -11.01 3.20 -4.98
CA SER A 233 -10.18 2.35 -4.16
C SER A 233 -10.13 2.74 -2.70
N GLN A 234 -9.87 1.75 -1.87
CA GLN A 234 -9.65 1.94 -0.44
C GLN A 234 -8.52 1.01 0.01
N ILE A 235 -7.61 1.53 0.83
CA ILE A 235 -6.50 0.76 1.37
C ILE A 235 -6.61 0.74 2.87
N ASN A 236 -6.65 -0.46 3.44
CA ASN A 236 -6.70 -0.65 4.89
C ASN A 236 -5.81 -1.83 5.30
N PRO A 237 -4.99 -1.68 6.34
CA PRO A 237 -4.32 -2.81 6.96
C PRO A 237 -5.35 -3.80 7.53
N ILE A 238 -5.20 -5.10 7.22
CA ILE A 238 -5.99 -6.16 7.86
C ILE A 238 -5.45 -6.38 9.27
N ASN A 239 -4.12 -6.53 9.38
CA ASN A 239 -3.42 -6.75 10.64
C ASN A 239 -1.94 -6.29 10.51
N ARG A 240 -1.05 -6.79 11.39
CA ARG A 240 0.38 -6.44 11.35
C ARG A 240 1.16 -7.12 10.22
N GLU A 241 0.60 -8.17 9.63
CA GLU A 241 1.21 -9.03 8.62
C GLU A 241 0.64 -8.80 7.23
N TYR A 242 -0.62 -8.36 7.11
CA TYR A 242 -1.31 -8.19 5.83
C TYR A 242 -2.00 -6.83 5.70
N ILE A 243 -1.94 -6.28 4.49
CA ILE A 243 -2.66 -5.09 4.05
C ILE A 243 -3.60 -5.44 2.90
N ALA A 244 -4.76 -4.79 2.84
CA ALA A 244 -5.72 -4.96 1.76
C ALA A 244 -5.87 -3.68 0.94
N GLY A 245 -5.87 -3.84 -0.38
CA GLY A 245 -6.27 -2.84 -1.36
C GLY A 245 -7.57 -3.27 -2.03
N ASP A 246 -8.66 -2.55 -1.80
CA ASP A 246 -9.94 -2.79 -2.46
C ASP A 246 -10.05 -1.87 -3.70
N LEU A 247 -10.31 -2.45 -4.87
CA LEU A 247 -10.75 -1.76 -6.09
C LEU A 247 -12.22 -2.11 -6.35
N VAL A 248 -13.08 -1.10 -6.49
CA VAL A 248 -14.50 -1.29 -6.80
C VAL A 248 -14.81 -0.63 -8.13
N VAL A 249 -15.42 -1.40 -9.04
CA VAL A 249 -15.80 -0.95 -10.39
C VAL A 249 -17.31 -0.96 -10.56
N LYS A 250 -17.79 -0.09 -11.45
CA LYS A 250 -19.21 -0.02 -11.81
C LYS A 250 -19.60 -1.14 -12.77
N ASP A 251 -20.82 -1.63 -12.64
CA ASP A 251 -21.46 -2.41 -13.70
C ASP A 251 -21.98 -1.48 -14.81
N LEU A 252 -22.45 -2.05 -15.93
CA LEU A 252 -23.12 -1.31 -17.01
C LEU A 252 -24.43 -0.62 -16.57
N SER A 253 -24.92 -0.90 -15.36
CA SER A 253 -26.07 -0.19 -14.77
C SER A 253 -25.62 1.07 -13.99
N GLY A 254 -24.31 1.31 -13.87
CA GLY A 254 -23.73 2.44 -13.12
C GLY A 254 -23.51 2.16 -11.62
N ASN A 255 -23.78 0.95 -11.15
CA ASN A 255 -23.72 0.58 -9.73
C ASN A 255 -22.37 -0.03 -9.34
N TYR A 256 -21.84 0.32 -8.17
CA TYR A 256 -20.56 -0.19 -7.64
C TYR A 256 -20.68 -1.61 -7.08
N ARG A 257 -20.86 -2.60 -7.96
CA ARG A 257 -21.18 -3.98 -7.56
C ARG A 257 -20.04 -4.98 -7.66
N LEU A 258 -18.93 -4.67 -8.34
CA LEU A 258 -17.80 -5.60 -8.46
C LEU A 258 -16.61 -5.07 -7.66
N ARG A 259 -16.17 -5.84 -6.66
CA ARG A 259 -15.00 -5.55 -5.83
C ARG A 259 -13.90 -6.56 -6.10
N PHE A 260 -12.73 -6.05 -6.43
CA PHE A 260 -11.47 -6.77 -6.41
C PHE A 260 -10.73 -6.39 -5.12
N ARG A 261 -10.28 -7.38 -4.35
CA ARG A 261 -9.50 -7.17 -3.13
C ARG A 261 -8.13 -7.80 -3.29
N LEU A 262 -7.11 -6.96 -3.27
CA LEU A 262 -5.70 -7.34 -3.22
C LEU A 262 -5.32 -7.56 -1.76
N ILE A 263 -4.66 -8.69 -1.47
CA ILE A 263 -4.12 -8.99 -0.14
C ILE A 263 -2.61 -9.19 -0.28
N GLU A 264 -1.85 -8.34 0.40
CA GLU A 264 -0.40 -8.31 0.32
C GLU A 264 0.24 -8.44 1.70
N PRO A 265 1.41 -9.10 1.79
CA PRO A 265 2.20 -9.13 3.01
C PRO A 265 2.83 -7.76 3.28
N ARG A 266 2.78 -7.34 4.54
CA ARG A 266 3.32 -6.05 5.06
C ARG A 266 4.83 -6.08 5.25
N ASN A 267 5.55 -6.52 4.22
CA ASN A 267 7.01 -6.66 4.24
C ASN A 267 7.72 -5.32 4.47
N VAL A 268 7.19 -4.24 3.89
CA VAL A 268 7.67 -2.86 4.06
C VAL A 268 7.51 -2.42 5.52
N TYR A 269 6.34 -2.63 6.12
CA TYR A 269 6.11 -2.33 7.53
C TYR A 269 7.00 -3.17 8.47
N ALA A 270 7.17 -4.47 8.18
CA ALA A 270 8.05 -5.35 8.94
C ALA A 270 9.52 -4.90 8.87
N GLN A 271 9.97 -4.41 7.70
CA GLN A 271 11.29 -3.82 7.54
C GLN A 271 11.42 -2.51 8.35
N GLY A 272 10.38 -1.67 8.38
CA GLY A 272 10.34 -0.48 9.23
C GLY A 272 10.49 -0.81 10.72
N LEU A 273 9.86 -1.89 11.19
CA LEU A 273 10.04 -2.38 12.57
C LEU A 273 11.47 -2.87 12.83
N LYS A 274 12.07 -3.62 11.90
CA LYS A 274 13.47 -4.05 12.01
C LYS A 274 14.43 -2.86 12.10
N SER A 275 14.25 -1.85 11.24
CA SER A 275 15.02 -0.62 11.27
C SER A 275 14.89 0.11 12.61
N LEU A 276 13.68 0.15 13.18
CA LEU A 276 13.43 0.73 14.50
C LEU A 276 14.18 -0.05 15.61
N TYR A 277 14.17 -1.38 15.58
CA TYR A 277 14.89 -2.20 16.57
C TYR A 277 16.41 -2.03 16.47
N TYR A 278 16.98 -1.96 15.26
CA TYR A 278 18.40 -1.67 15.08
C TYR A 278 18.78 -0.31 15.65
N LEU A 279 17.95 0.71 15.42
CA LEU A 279 18.17 2.04 15.96
C LEU A 279 18.07 2.07 17.49
N ILE A 280 17.08 1.39 18.09
CA ILE A 280 17.00 1.20 19.55
C ILE A 280 18.28 0.56 20.09
N PHE A 281 18.75 -0.51 19.46
CA PHE A 281 19.96 -1.21 19.88
C PHE A 281 21.20 -0.31 19.83
N VAL A 282 21.37 0.44 18.73
CA VAL A 282 22.48 1.40 18.58
C VAL A 282 22.40 2.52 19.62
N PHE A 283 21.21 3.04 19.91
CA PHE A 283 21.02 4.08 20.93
C PHE A 283 21.31 3.58 22.34
N LEU A 284 20.94 2.34 22.67
CA LEU A 284 21.28 1.75 23.96
C LEU A 284 22.78 1.52 24.10
N LEU A 285 23.42 0.99 23.05
CA LEU A 285 24.87 0.75 23.04
C LEU A 285 25.66 2.07 23.15
N SER A 286 25.27 3.09 22.39
CA SER A 286 25.90 4.41 22.44
C SER A 286 25.67 5.08 23.79
N SER A 287 24.46 5.01 24.35
CA SER A 287 24.15 5.55 25.68
C SER A 287 24.95 4.87 26.79
N ALA A 288 25.11 3.54 26.71
CA ALA A 288 25.96 2.79 27.64
C ALA A 288 27.43 3.20 27.53
N LEU A 289 27.94 3.34 26.30
CA LEU A 289 29.31 3.78 26.04
C LEU A 289 29.56 5.20 26.55
N PHE A 290 28.68 6.16 26.24
CA PHE A 290 28.77 7.53 26.73
C PHE A 290 28.71 7.59 28.26
N SER A 291 27.82 6.80 28.87
CA SER A 291 27.72 6.72 30.34
C SER A 291 29.01 6.19 30.96
N PHE A 292 29.63 5.17 30.34
CA PHE A 292 30.92 4.63 30.78
C PHE A 292 32.06 5.65 30.64
N VAL A 293 32.15 6.33 29.49
CA VAL A 293 33.18 7.36 29.24
C VAL A 293 33.03 8.52 30.22
N ILE A 294 31.81 9.02 30.44
CA ILE A 294 31.55 10.09 31.41
C ILE A 294 31.94 9.64 32.82
N PHE A 295 31.56 8.42 33.22
CA PHE A 295 31.94 7.87 34.52
C PHE A 295 33.47 7.79 34.69
N TYR A 296 34.18 7.30 33.67
CA TYR A 296 35.63 7.21 33.66
C TYR A 296 36.30 8.59 33.75
N LEU A 297 35.87 9.56 32.94
CA LEU A 297 36.39 10.92 32.95
C LEU A 297 36.12 11.64 34.27
N LEU A 298 34.91 11.54 34.82
CA LEU A 298 34.58 12.11 36.13
C LEU A 298 35.47 11.54 37.23
N ASN A 299 35.71 10.22 37.22
CA ASN A 299 36.62 9.61 38.19
C ASN A 299 38.06 10.11 38.02
N LYS A 300 38.56 10.20 36.79
CA LYS A 300 39.93 10.66 36.50
C LYS A 300 40.14 12.13 36.89
N THR A 301 39.27 13.04 36.45
CA THR A 301 39.42 14.48 36.71
C THR A 301 39.28 14.82 38.19
N ILE A 302 38.34 14.18 38.90
CA ILE A 302 38.17 14.41 40.33
C ILE A 302 39.33 13.83 41.14
N PHE A 303 39.91 12.69 40.73
CA PHE A 303 41.10 12.12 41.37
C PHE A 303 42.31 13.07 41.26
N ILE A 304 42.57 13.60 40.06
CA ILE A 304 43.65 14.58 39.82
C ILE A 304 43.47 15.83 40.67
N HIS A 305 42.26 16.41 40.72
CA HIS A 305 42.02 17.62 41.50
C HIS A 305 42.14 17.40 43.02
N ASN A 306 41.71 16.24 43.53
CA ASN A 306 41.86 15.89 44.94
C ASN A 306 43.33 15.69 45.33
N ASP A 307 44.13 15.07 44.46
CA ASP A 307 45.57 14.89 44.69
C ASP A 307 46.30 16.24 44.68
N GLU A 308 46.00 17.13 43.71
CA GLU A 308 46.57 18.48 43.67
C GLU A 308 46.21 19.30 44.92
N GLN A 309 44.96 19.24 45.38
CA GLN A 309 44.56 19.91 46.63
C GLN A 309 45.24 19.31 47.86
N GLN A 310 45.39 17.98 47.94
CA GLN A 310 46.11 17.35 49.06
C GLN A 310 47.60 17.69 49.03
N VAL A 311 48.22 17.76 47.86
CA VAL A 311 49.62 18.19 47.71
C VAL A 311 49.77 19.65 48.15
N LEU A 312 48.91 20.56 47.68
CA LEU A 312 48.90 21.98 48.12
C LEU A 312 48.66 22.12 49.63
N LEU A 313 47.72 21.36 50.20
CA LEU A 313 47.48 21.34 51.65
C LEU A 313 48.65 20.76 52.46
N ASN A 314 49.45 19.88 51.86
CA ASN A 314 50.62 19.29 52.50
C ASN A 314 51.91 20.09 52.32
N THR A 315 52.01 20.93 51.27
CA THR A 315 53.16 21.82 51.02
C THR A 315 53.04 23.19 51.67
N ILE A 316 51.87 23.60 52.19
CA ILE A 316 51.79 24.80 53.05
C ILE A 316 52.44 24.49 54.41
N PRO A 317 53.59 25.11 54.76
CA PRO A 317 54.34 24.74 55.95
C PRO A 317 53.71 25.21 57.27
N ALA A 318 52.69 26.08 57.22
CA ALA A 318 52.06 26.64 58.42
C ALA A 318 50.54 26.85 58.25
N ARG A 319 49.75 26.34 59.20
CA ARG A 319 48.35 26.78 59.38
C ARG A 319 48.35 28.02 60.28
N ILE A 320 47.89 29.16 59.78
CA ILE A 320 47.65 30.34 60.62
C ILE A 320 46.27 30.20 61.25
N PHE A 321 46.22 30.00 62.57
CA PHE A 321 44.99 30.08 63.35
C PHE A 321 44.84 31.52 63.85
N LEU A 322 43.83 32.24 63.37
CA LEU A 322 43.39 33.49 63.99
C LEU A 322 42.27 33.17 64.97
N LYS A 323 42.60 33.13 66.26
CA LYS A 323 41.64 33.07 67.36
C LYS A 323 41.91 34.29 68.24
N ASP A 324 40.91 35.17 68.32
CA ASP A 324 40.74 36.31 69.23
C ASP A 324 41.98 37.16 69.56
N ARG A 325 41.92 38.43 69.12
CA ARG A 325 42.75 39.60 69.52
C ARG A 325 43.83 39.32 70.58
N ASP A 326 44.94 38.71 70.16
CA ASP A 326 46.31 38.91 70.66
C ASP A 326 47.24 37.99 69.84
N LEU A 327 47.99 38.59 68.92
CA LEU A 327 48.98 37.91 68.07
C LEU A 327 50.11 37.37 68.94
N ASN A 328 50.42 36.07 68.92
CA ASN A 328 51.77 35.65 69.38
C ASN A 328 52.38 34.30 68.95
N TYR A 329 51.80 33.43 68.10
CA TYR A 329 52.54 32.22 67.67
C TYR A 329 52.18 31.70 66.26
N ILE A 330 53.21 31.31 65.49
CA ILE A 330 53.11 30.52 64.25
C ILE A 330 53.58 29.11 64.57
N SER A 331 52.77 28.09 64.29
CA SER A 331 53.14 26.68 64.47
C SER A 331 53.39 26.03 63.12
N ALA A 332 54.60 25.51 62.91
CA ALA A 332 54.96 24.71 61.73
C ALA A 332 54.68 23.22 61.98
N LYS A 333 54.43 22.46 60.90
CA LYS A 333 53.96 21.06 60.91
C LYS A 333 54.88 20.05 61.64
N ASN A 334 56.14 20.42 61.92
CA ASN A 334 57.12 19.57 62.62
C ASN A 334 57.22 19.83 64.14
N GLY A 335 56.20 20.45 64.76
CA GLY A 335 56.16 20.63 66.21
C GLY A 335 57.11 21.69 66.78
N PHE A 336 57.78 22.47 65.92
CA PHE A 336 58.53 23.65 66.36
C PHE A 336 57.57 24.81 66.65
N ARG A 337 57.56 25.28 67.91
CA ARG A 337 56.96 26.54 68.32
C ARG A 337 58.04 27.62 68.25
N LEU A 338 57.87 28.62 67.39
CA LEU A 338 58.69 29.82 67.43
C LEU A 338 58.03 30.83 68.38
N LEU A 339 58.69 31.11 69.50
CA LEU A 339 58.40 32.26 70.35
C LEU A 339 58.76 33.54 69.61
N MET A 340 57.79 34.43 69.41
CA MET A 340 58.04 35.81 68.99
C MET A 340 58.60 36.59 70.18
N GLU A 341 59.89 36.42 70.47
CA GLU A 341 60.65 37.40 71.26
C GLU A 341 61.40 38.33 70.31
N SER A 342 60.94 39.59 70.29
CA SER A 342 61.59 40.79 69.76
C SER A 342 62.27 40.68 68.38
N ILE A 343 61.48 40.79 67.32
CA ILE A 343 62.01 41.37 66.06
C ILE A 343 61.87 42.88 66.20
N GLY A 344 63.00 43.53 66.49
CA GLY A 344 63.13 44.98 66.54
C GLY A 344 62.69 45.62 65.23
N ILE A 345 61.91 46.67 65.34
CA ILE A 345 61.56 47.60 64.27
C ILE A 345 62.87 48.21 63.76
N ILE A 346 63.24 47.93 62.51
CA ILE A 346 64.18 48.77 61.74
C ILE A 346 63.31 49.58 60.77
N PRO A 347 63.22 50.92 60.91
CA PRO A 347 62.40 51.72 60.02
C PRO A 347 63.07 51.87 58.65
N ALA A 348 62.25 51.96 57.62
CA ALA A 348 62.66 52.18 56.23
C ALA A 348 63.33 53.55 56.04
N ILE A 349 64.39 53.56 55.21
CA ILE A 349 64.76 54.66 54.31
C ILE A 349 64.98 54.06 52.93
#